data_AF-A0A6V7VJ94-F1
#
_entry.id   AF-A0A6V7VJ94-F1
#
_cell.length_a   1.000
_cell.length_b   1.000
_cell.length_c   1.000
_cell.angle_alpha   90.00
_cell.angle_beta   90.00
_cell.angle_gamma   90.00
#
_symmetry.space_group_name_H-M   'P 1'
#
loop_
_entity.id
_entity.type
_entity.pdbx_description
1 polymer ?
#
loop_
_entity_poly.entity_id
_entity_poly.type
_entity_poly.pdbx_seq_one_letter_code
_entity_poly.pdbx_strand_id
1 'polypeptide(L)'
;MMEQLLALIVFKDVVKLALPYRAPYSCSKHASLAFFDSLRGEERPNLHILNVNAGYVNTGFGSRALNVDGKPMGFEDHNQLKGISPEEAAKRIISSLKNREKELILAPFKIRLLVCLDGYLLA
;
A
#
# COMPACT_ATOMS: atom_id res chain seq x y z
N MET A 1 -15.01 26.90 8.57
CA MET A 1 -15.37 25.53 8.96
C MET A 1 -14.29 24.60 8.45
N MET A 2 -13.45 24.12 9.35
CA MET A 2 -12.33 23.23 9.05
C MET A 2 -12.91 21.82 9.02
N GLU A 3 -13.29 21.32 7.84
CA GLU A 3 -13.73 19.93 7.71
C GLU A 3 -12.56 19.04 8.17
N GLN A 4 -12.74 18.37 9.32
CA GLN A 4 -11.78 17.39 9.81
C GLN A 4 -11.74 16.23 8.82
N LEU A 5 -10.85 16.34 7.84
CA LEU A 5 -10.59 15.33 6.84
C LEU A 5 -9.80 14.20 7.52
N LEU A 6 -10.49 13.22 8.10
CA LEU A 6 -9.85 12.02 8.62
C LEU A 6 -9.42 11.16 7.43
N ALA A 7 -8.24 11.44 6.88
CA ALA A 7 -7.63 10.68 5.80
C ALA A 7 -6.92 9.45 6.39
N LEU A 8 -7.49 8.27 6.17
CA LEU A 8 -6.88 7.02 6.59
C LEU A 8 -6.09 6.41 5.44
N ILE A 9 -4.76 6.42 5.57
CA ILE A 9 -3.82 5.91 4.58
C ILE A 9 -3.48 4.46 4.92
N VAL A 10 -3.87 3.55 4.04
CA VAL A 10 -3.58 2.12 4.21
C VAL A 10 -2.45 1.75 3.27
N PHE A 11 -1.25 1.51 3.80
CA PHE A 11 -0.10 1.05 3.02
C PHE A 11 -0.17 -0.47 2.80
N LYS A 12 -0.32 -0.86 1.53
CA LYS A 12 -0.19 -2.26 1.08
C LYS A 12 1.05 -2.39 0.19
N ASP A 13 1.85 -3.45 0.36
CA ASP A 13 2.79 -3.87 -0.69
C ASP A 13 1.99 -4.46 -1.87
N VAL A 14 2.17 -3.91 -3.07
CA VAL A 14 1.79 -4.44 -4.39
C VAL A 14 1.92 -5.98 -4.37
N VAL A 15 0.89 -6.83 -4.44
CA VAL A 15 -0.40 -6.85 -5.16
C VAL A 15 -1.37 -7.76 -4.40
N LYS A 16 -2.60 -7.95 -4.88
CA LYS A 16 -3.47 -9.12 -4.67
C LYS A 16 -2.80 -10.51 -4.84
N LEU A 17 -1.48 -10.57 -5.06
CA LEU A 17 -0.67 -11.76 -5.23
C LEU A 17 -0.02 -12.14 -3.90
N ALA A 18 -0.18 -13.40 -3.50
CA ALA A 18 0.47 -13.94 -2.31
C ALA A 18 1.99 -13.98 -2.54
N LEU A 19 2.75 -13.33 -1.66
CA LEU A 19 4.21 -13.46 -1.64
C LEU A 19 4.59 -14.76 -0.92
N PRO A 20 5.41 -15.62 -1.52
CA PRO A 20 5.87 -16.84 -0.85
C PRO A 20 6.61 -16.46 0.43
N TYR A 21 6.43 -17.25 1.49
CA TYR A 21 7.02 -17.05 2.82
C TYR A 21 6.58 -15.78 3.57
N ARG A 22 5.57 -15.05 3.08
CA ARG A 22 5.02 -13.84 3.73
C ARG A 22 3.52 -13.91 3.98
N ALA A 23 2.95 -15.10 4.13
CA ALA A 23 1.51 -15.29 4.28
C ALA A 23 0.87 -14.46 5.43
N PRO A 24 1.43 -14.41 6.66
CA PRO A 24 0.85 -13.60 7.73
C PRO A 24 0.88 -12.09 7.44
N TYR A 25 1.95 -11.63 6.77
CA TYR A 25 2.09 -10.24 6.34
C TYR A 25 1.06 -9.89 5.28
N SER A 26 0.96 -10.72 4.23
CA SER A 26 -0.03 -10.54 3.15
C SER A 26 -1.47 -10.58 3.69
N CYS A 27 -1.78 -11.50 4.61
CA CYS A 27 -3.11 -11.60 5.23
C CYS A 27 -3.47 -10.32 6.01
N SER A 28 -2.59 -9.86 6.90
CA SER A 28 -2.80 -8.64 7.70
C SER A 28 -3.06 -7.40 6.83
N LYS A 29 -2.32 -7.28 5.71
CA LYS A 29 -2.50 -6.18 4.75
C LYS A 29 -3.83 -6.26 3.99
N HIS A 30 -4.25 -7.47 3.59
CA HIS A 30 -5.55 -7.67 2.93
C HIS A 30 -6.72 -7.45 3.89
N ALA A 31 -6.61 -7.92 5.13
CA ALA A 31 -7.63 -7.69 6.17
C ALA A 31 -7.83 -6.19 6.44
N SER A 32 -6.72 -5.43 6.52
CA SER A 32 -6.78 -3.97 6.66
C SER A 32 -7.55 -3.33 5.51
N LEU A 33 -7.24 -3.71 4.27
CA LEU A 33 -7.92 -3.18 3.08
C LEU A 33 -9.42 -3.48 3.11
N ALA A 34 -9.81 -4.74 3.37
CA ALA A 34 -11.20 -5.14 3.45
C ALA A 34 -11.95 -4.37 4.54
N PHE A 35 -11.34 -4.19 5.70
CA PHE A 35 -11.91 -3.40 6.80
C PHE A 35 -12.21 -1.96 6.37
N PHE A 36 -11.26 -1.28 5.71
CA PHE A 36 -11.45 0.10 5.28
C PHE A 36 -12.38 0.25 4.07
N ASP A 37 -12.45 -0.74 3.20
CA ASP A 37 -13.44 -0.79 2.13
C ASP A 37 -14.85 -0.97 2.68
N SER A 38 -15.05 -1.84 3.67
CA SER A 38 -16.32 -1.96 4.40
C SER A 38 -16.68 -0.65 5.11
N LEU A 39 -15.73 -0.03 5.81
CA LEU A 39 -15.93 1.23 6.53
C LEU A 39 -16.37 2.37 5.60
N ARG A 40 -15.90 2.36 4.35
CA ARG A 40 -16.31 3.33 3.31
C ARG A 40 -17.79 3.20 2.95
N GLY A 41 -18.36 2.00 3.03
CA GLY A 41 -19.76 1.72 2.71
C GLY A 41 -20.76 2.12 3.81
N GLU A 42 -20.30 2.33 5.04
CA GLU A 42 -21.16 2.64 6.22
C GLU A 42 -21.68 4.10 6.27
N GLU A 43 -21.88 4.75 5.11
CA GLU A 43 -22.41 6.12 4.94
C GLU A 43 -21.95 7.14 6.00
N ARG A 44 -20.65 7.51 5.97
CA ARG A 44 -20.09 8.57 6.81
C ARG A 44 -19.76 9.82 5.98
N PRO A 45 -20.62 10.87 5.97
CA PRO A 45 -20.50 12.01 5.06
C PRO A 45 -19.19 12.82 5.19
N ASN A 46 -18.50 12.72 6.32
CA ASN A 46 -17.26 13.46 6.59
C ASN A 46 -15.99 12.58 6.54
N LEU A 47 -16.12 11.31 6.17
CA LEU A 47 -15.00 10.37 6.15
C LEU A 47 -14.51 10.13 4.72
N HIS A 48 -13.25 10.48 4.46
CA HIS A 48 -12.59 10.17 3.20
C HIS A 48 -11.48 9.14 3.42
N ILE A 49 -11.59 7.99 2.76
CA ILE A 49 -10.65 6.88 2.88
C ILE A 49 -9.89 6.71 1.56
N LEU A 50 -8.58 6.95 1.59
CA LEU A 50 -7.65 6.69 0.50
C LEU A 50 -6.84 5.42 0.78
N ASN A 51 -7.08 4.37 -0.01
CA ASN A 51 -6.26 3.17 0.04
C ASN A 51 -4.98 3.39 -0.78
N VAL A 52 -3.80 3.14 -0.20
CA VAL A 52 -2.50 3.34 -0.87
C VAL A 52 -1.78 2.01 -1.05
N ASN A 53 -1.89 1.47 -2.26
CA ASN A 53 -1.16 0.27 -2.66
C ASN A 53 0.23 0.65 -3.17
N ALA A 54 1.20 0.65 -2.28
CA ALA A 54 2.59 0.95 -2.59
C ALA A 54 3.37 -0.28 -3.06
N GLY A 55 4.17 -0.14 -4.09
CA GLY A 55 5.17 -1.15 -4.41
C GLY A 55 6.37 -1.02 -3.50
N TYR A 56 7.51 -1.51 -3.98
CA TYR A 56 8.78 -1.23 -3.34
C TYR A 56 9.00 0.30 -3.23
N VAL A 57 9.14 0.78 -2.00
CA VAL A 57 9.54 2.15 -1.67
C VAL A 57 10.93 2.09 -1.03
N ASN A 58 11.84 2.92 -1.50
CA ASN A 58 13.21 2.95 -1.00
C ASN A 58 13.30 3.67 0.36
N THR A 59 12.86 3.00 1.42
CA THR A 59 12.85 3.50 2.81
C THR A 59 13.97 2.88 3.67
N GLY A 60 14.80 2.01 3.09
CA GLY A 60 15.78 1.20 3.84
C GLY A 60 15.14 0.18 4.78
N PHE A 61 13.92 -0.29 4.47
CA PHE A 61 13.24 -1.29 5.30
C PHE A 61 13.98 -2.64 5.27
N GLY A 62 14.52 -3.03 4.12
CA GLY A 62 15.21 -4.31 3.92
C GLY A 62 16.39 -4.51 4.87
N SER A 63 17.24 -3.48 5.04
CA SER A 63 18.38 -3.57 5.97
C SER A 63 17.98 -3.67 7.44
N ARG A 64 16.82 -3.11 7.81
CA ARG A 64 16.28 -3.10 9.18
C ARG A 64 15.32 -4.25 9.47
N ALA A 65 14.94 -5.03 8.46
CA ALA A 65 14.07 -6.18 8.64
C ALA A 65 14.73 -7.19 9.58
N LEU A 66 13.95 -7.82 10.44
CA LEU A 66 14.46 -8.80 11.40
C LEU A 66 14.49 -10.19 10.77
N ASN A 67 15.56 -10.92 11.02
CA ASN A 67 15.68 -12.33 10.70
C ASN A 67 14.91 -13.20 11.73
N VAL A 68 14.94 -14.52 11.54
CA VAL A 68 14.28 -15.48 12.46
C VAL A 68 14.82 -15.43 13.89
N ASP A 69 16.04 -14.95 14.07
CA ASP A 69 16.70 -14.78 15.38
C ASP A 69 16.46 -13.38 15.98
N GLY A 70 15.64 -12.55 15.34
CA GLY A 70 15.34 -11.18 15.79
C GLY A 70 16.48 -10.17 15.55
N LYS A 71 17.46 -10.48 14.69
CA LYS A 71 18.56 -9.59 14.33
C LYS A 71 18.29 -8.88 12.99
N PRO A 72 18.73 -7.62 12.80
CA PRO A 72 18.62 -6.94 11.52
C PRO A 72 19.36 -7.71 10.41
N MET A 73 18.76 -7.78 9.22
CA MET A 73 19.36 -8.45 8.05
C MET A 73 20.65 -7.76 7.60
N GLY A 74 20.77 -6.44 7.76
CA GLY A 74 22.01 -5.69 7.51
C GLY A 74 22.37 -5.48 6.03
N PHE A 75 21.60 -6.01 5.10
CA PHE A 75 21.74 -5.76 3.66
C PHE A 75 20.45 -5.23 3.04
N GLU A 76 20.58 -4.39 2.02
CA GLU A 76 19.45 -3.81 1.29
C GLU A 76 18.90 -4.79 0.25
N ASP A 77 17.58 -4.81 0.08
CA ASP A 77 16.93 -5.58 -0.98
C ASP A 77 17.07 -4.84 -2.32
N HIS A 78 17.63 -5.51 -3.33
CA HIS A 78 17.78 -4.95 -4.68
C HIS A 78 16.46 -4.46 -5.29
N ASN A 79 15.34 -5.10 -4.96
CA ASN A 79 14.02 -4.67 -5.42
C ASN A 79 13.57 -3.38 -4.71
N GLN A 80 13.97 -3.22 -3.45
CA GLN A 80 13.69 -2.02 -2.68
C GLN A 80 14.51 -0.82 -3.15
N LEU A 81 15.77 -1.03 -3.53
CA LEU A 81 16.63 0.01 -4.12
C LEU A 81 16.09 0.54 -5.46
N LYS A 82 15.43 -0.32 -6.25
CA LYS A 82 14.75 0.05 -7.51
C LYS A 82 13.35 0.64 -7.28
N GLY A 83 12.94 0.76 -6.02
CA GLY A 83 11.65 1.29 -5.62
C GLY A 83 11.51 2.80 -5.85
N ILE A 84 10.28 3.30 -5.69
CA ILE A 84 9.99 4.74 -5.71
C ILE A 84 10.65 5.42 -4.51
N SER A 85 11.08 6.68 -4.67
CA SER A 85 11.61 7.43 -3.53
C SER A 85 10.49 7.79 -2.54
N PRO A 86 10.79 7.87 -1.23
CA PRO A 86 9.80 8.24 -0.22
C PRO A 86 9.16 9.62 -0.48
N GLU A 87 9.94 10.58 -0.98
CA GLU A 87 9.50 11.94 -1.28
C GLU A 87 8.49 11.95 -2.43
N GLU A 88 8.75 11.16 -3.47
CA GLU A 88 7.84 11.03 -4.61
C GLU A 88 6.56 10.29 -4.20
N ALA A 89 6.67 9.25 -3.37
CA ALA A 89 5.51 8.58 -2.79
C ALA A 89 4.63 9.55 -1.99
N ALA A 90 5.24 10.36 -1.12
CA ALA A 90 4.54 11.36 -0.31
C ALA A 90 3.81 12.41 -1.18
N LYS A 91 4.47 12.94 -2.21
CA LYS A 91 3.87 13.89 -3.16
C LYS A 91 2.61 13.32 -3.82
N ARG A 92 2.68 12.08 -4.29
CA ARG A 92 1.55 11.39 -4.92
C ARG A 92 0.40 11.15 -3.95
N ILE A 93 0.69 10.69 -2.73
CA ILE A 93 -0.33 10.49 -1.68
C ILE A 93 -1.07 11.80 -1.40
N ILE A 94 -0.35 12.90 -1.19
CA ILE A 94 -0.95 14.22 -0.94
C ILE A 94 -1.80 14.67 -2.12
N SER A 95 -1.33 14.45 -3.36
CA SER A 95 -2.10 14.77 -4.56
C SER A 95 -3.41 13.98 -4.62
N SER A 96 -3.36 12.67 -4.41
CA SER A 96 -4.54 11.79 -4.42
C SER A 96 -5.54 12.15 -3.31
N LEU A 97 -5.05 12.52 -2.12
CA LEU A 97 -5.89 13.02 -1.04
C LEU A 97 -6.64 14.29 -1.42
N LYS A 98 -5.96 15.26 -2.05
CA LYS A 98 -6.58 16.49 -2.55
C LYS A 98 -7.65 16.22 -3.61
N ASN A 99 -7.39 15.25 -4.48
CA ASN A 99 -8.30 14.84 -5.54
C ASN A 99 -9.47 13.96 -5.04
N ARG A 100 -9.51 13.62 -3.74
CA ARG A 100 -10.47 12.67 -3.14
C ARG A 100 -10.51 11.33 -3.87
N GLU A 101 -9.36 10.84 -4.31
CA GLU A 101 -9.23 9.52 -4.92
C GLU A 101 -9.51 8.41 -3.89
N LYS A 102 -10.17 7.33 -4.30
CA LYS A 102 -10.47 6.20 -3.40
C LYS A 102 -9.27 5.25 -3.25
N GLU A 103 -8.47 5.13 -4.30
CA GLU A 103 -7.35 4.20 -4.39
C GLU A 103 -6.19 4.83 -5.16
N LEU A 104 -4.99 4.69 -4.62
CA LEU A 104 -3.72 5.08 -5.23
C LEU A 104 -2.82 3.86 -5.32
N ILE A 105 -2.31 3.58 -6.52
CA ILE A 105 -1.35 2.48 -6.75
C ILE A 105 0.02 3.09 -7.07
N LEU A 106 0.96 3.00 -6.13
CA LEU A 106 2.36 3.44 -6.30
C LEU A 106 3.20 2.27 -6.81
N ALA A 107 2.92 1.82 -8.04
CA ALA A 107 3.64 0.72 -8.67
C ALA A 107 4.04 1.07 -10.11
N PRO A 108 5.09 0.44 -10.66
CA PRO A 108 5.37 0.51 -12.09
C PRO A 108 4.16 0.08 -12.93
N PHE A 109 4.03 0.64 -14.13
CA PHE A 109 2.90 0.40 -15.03
C PHE A 109 2.62 -1.10 -15.27
N LYS A 110 3.68 -1.91 -15.42
CA LYS A 110 3.57 -3.37 -15.59
C LYS A 110 2.81 -4.05 -14.46
N ILE A 111 3.08 -3.66 -13.22
CA ILE A 111 2.43 -4.28 -12.06
C ILE A 111 1.02 -3.75 -11.88
N ARG A 112 0.79 -2.46 -12.19
CA ARG A 112 -0.56 -1.88 -12.22
C ARG A 112 -1.47 -2.64 -13.20
N LEU A 113 -0.96 -2.98 -14.38
CA LEU A 113 -1.69 -3.78 -15.37
C LEU A 113 -2.03 -5.18 -14.83
N LEU A 114 -1.06 -5.85 -14.18
CA LEU A 114 -1.26 -7.18 -13.59
C LEU A 114 -2.34 -7.16 -12.50
N VAL A 115 -2.33 -6.16 -11.62
CA VAL A 115 -3.36 -5.97 -10.57
C VAL A 115 -4.75 -5.82 -11.18
N CYS A 116 -4.85 -5.06 -12.28
CA CYS A 116 -6.12 -4.89 -12.99
C CYS A 116 -6.59 -6.22 -13.61
N LEU A 117 -5.70 -6.99 -14.23
CA LEU A 117 -6.03 -8.26 -14.86
C LEU A 117 -6.44 -9.35 -13.86
N ASP A 118 -5.79 -9.41 -12.69
CA ASP A 118 -6.16 -10.34 -11.61
C ASP A 118 -7.59 -10.09 -11.10
N GLY A 119 -8.04 -8.84 -11.13
CA GLY A 119 -9.43 -8.48 -10.82
C GLY A 119 -10.45 -8.93 -11.86
N TYR A 120 -10.03 -9.18 -13.10
CA TYR A 120 -10.88 -9.65 -14.20
C TYR A 120 -10.87 -11.18 -14.36
N LEU A 121 -9.82 -11.87 -13.89
CA LEU A 121 -9.70 -13.33 -13.98
C LEU A 121 -10.41 -14.08 -12.84
N LEU A 122 -10.73 -13.37 -11.74
CA LEU A 122 -11.40 -13.91 -10.55
C LEU A 122 -12.85 -13.40 -10.39
N ALA A 123 -13.39 -12.70 -11.39
CA ALA A 123 -14.78 -12.27 -11.47
C ALA A 123 -15.51 -13.04 -12.57
#